data_AF-A0A968UCY4-F1
#
_entry.id   AF-A0A968UCY4-F1
#
_cell.length_a   1.000
_cell.length_b   1.000
_cell.length_c   1.000
_cell.angle_alpha   90.00
_cell.angle_beta   90.00
_cell.angle_gamma   90.00
#
_symmetry.space_group_name_H-M   'P 1'
#
loop_
_entity.id
_entity.type
_entity.pdbx_description
1 polymer ?
#
loop_
_entity_poly.entity_id
_entity_poly.type
_entity_poly.pdbx_seq_one_letter_code
_entity_poly.pdbx_strand_id
1 'polypeptide(L)' 'MGIIKIISINQYTMAIYYTSADCYKYTIIDEYGIVLEPDDIFYTSEAAEREGREAINTVSS' A
#
# COMPACT_ATOMS: atom_id res chain seq x y z
N MET A 1 0.14 -3.22 15.54
CA MET A 1 -0.04 -3.40 14.09
C MET A 1 -1.52 -3.24 13.76
N GLY A 2 -1.86 -2.46 12.74
CA GLY A 2 -3.27 -2.25 12.36
C GLY A 2 -3.43 -1.61 10.99
N ILE A 3 -4.46 -2.01 10.26
CA ILE A 3 -4.84 -1.37 8.99
C ILE A 3 -5.43 0.00 9.31
N ILE A 4 -4.88 1.03 8.69
CA ILE A 4 -5.31 2.43 8.83
C ILE A 4 -6.34 2.77 7.74
N LYS A 5 -6.08 2.29 6.52
CA LYS A 5 -6.87 2.67 5.35
C LYS A 5 -6.84 1.56 4.31
N ILE A 6 -7.98 1.33 3.66
CA ILE A 6 -8.12 0.46 2.49
C ILE A 6 -8.68 1.30 1.36
N ILE A 7 -8.07 1.20 0.18
CA ILE A 7 -8.38 2.01 -0.99
C ILE A 7 -8.51 1.09 -2.19
N SER A 8 -9.64 1.17 -2.90
CA SER A 8 -9.79 0.54 -4.21
C SER A 8 -9.28 1.49 -5.28
N ILE A 9 -8.40 1.01 -6.17
CA ILE A 9 -7.82 1.77 -7.29
C ILE A 9 -7.82 0.85 -8.52
N ASN A 10 -8.73 1.09 -9.46
CA ASN A 10 -8.97 0.20 -10.62
C ASN A 10 -9.20 -1.26 -10.16
N GLN A 11 -8.42 -2.19 -10.70
CA GLN A 11 -8.43 -3.63 -10.35
C GLN A 11 -7.60 -3.98 -9.11
N TYR A 12 -7.01 -2.98 -8.43
CA TYR A 12 -6.17 -3.19 -7.27
C TYR A 12 -6.84 -2.69 -5.98
N THR A 13 -6.57 -3.39 -4.89
CA THR A 13 -6.86 -2.95 -3.53
C THR A 13 -5.57 -2.63 -2.81
N MET A 14 -5.41 -1.40 -2.35
CA MET A 14 -4.25 -0.99 -1.56
C MET A 14 -4.65 -0.90 -0.09
N ALA A 15 -3.87 -1.52 0.79
CA ALA A 15 -4.02 -1.38 2.24
C ALA A 15 -2.81 -0.66 2.82
N ILE A 16 -3.04 0.34 3.65
CA ILE A 16 -2.03 1.09 4.39
C ILE A 16 -2.16 0.70 5.86
N TYR A 17 -1.05 0.35 6.49
CA TYR A 17 -1.05 -0.18 7.86
C TYR A 17 0.15 0.30 8.65
N TYR A 18 -0.04 0.42 9.96
CA TYR A 18 1.02 0.72 10.93
C TYR A 18 1.57 -0.58 11.51
N THR A 19 2.89 -0.68 11.62
CA THR A 19 3.59 -1.89 12.08
C THR A 19 3.93 -1.81 13.57
N SER A 20 4.53 -2.86 14.13
CA SER A 20 5.10 -2.84 15.48
C SER A 20 6.48 -2.17 15.56
N ALA A 21 7.08 -1.84 14.41
CA ALA A 21 8.37 -1.14 14.32
C ALA A 21 8.19 0.38 14.25
N ASP A 22 7.02 0.88 14.67
CA ASP A 22 6.64 2.29 14.63
C ASP A 22 6.77 2.98 13.27
N CYS A 23 6.45 2.24 12.20
CA CYS A 23 6.45 2.76 10.84
C CYS A 23 5.17 2.39 10.08
N TYR A 24 4.96 3.08 8.95
CA TYR A 24 3.87 2.86 8.03
C TYR A 24 4.36 2.06 6.83
N LYS A 25 3.54 1.14 6.35
CA LYS A 25 3.75 0.38 5.12
C LYS A 25 2.46 0.37 4.29
N TYR A 26 2.59 0.00 3.03
CA TYR A 26 1.46 -0.32 2.18
C TYR A 26 1.63 -1.72 1.59
N THR A 27 0.52 -2.30 1.15
CA THR A 27 0.48 -3.48 0.30
C THR A 27 -0.54 -3.28 -0.80
N ILE A 28 -0.30 -3.87 -1.96
CA ILE A 28 -1.19 -3.86 -3.11
C ILE A 28 -1.66 -5.29 -3.34
N ILE A 29 -2.97 -5.45 -3.48
CA ILE A 29 -3.63 -6.72 -3.75
C ILE A 29 -4.27 -6.60 -5.13
N ASP A 30 -3.96 -7.52 -6.04
CA ASP A 30 -4.59 -7.54 -7.36
C ASP A 30 -5.95 -8.25 -7.37
N GLU A 31 -6.60 -8.29 -8.54
CA GLU A 31 -7.91 -8.91 -8.73
C GLU A 31 -7.93 -10.43 -8.49
N TYR A 32 -6.75 -11.08 -8.51
CA TYR A 32 -6.58 -12.50 -8.23
C TYR A 32 -6.23 -12.78 -6.76
N GLY A 33 -6.12 -11.73 -5.94
CA GLY A 33 -5.75 -11.83 -4.54
C GLY A 33 -4.24 -11.98 -4.30
N ILE A 34 -3.40 -11.72 -5.31
CA ILE A 34 -1.93 -11.71 -5.14
C ILE A 34 -1.54 -10.48 -4.34
N VAL A 35 -0.79 -10.69 -3.26
CA VAL A 35 -0.32 -9.65 -2.36
C VAL A 35 1.11 -9.24 -2.72
N LEU A 36 1.27 -7.97 -3.08
CA LEU A 36 2.55 -7.31 -3.28
C LEU A 36 2.83 -6.45 -2.05
N GLU A 37 3.88 -6.78 -1.31
CA GLU A 37 4.30 -6.06 -0.12
C GLU A 37 5.73 -5.54 -0.30
N PRO A 38 5.91 -4.26 -0.65
CA PRO A 38 7.23 -3.66 -0.74
C PRO A 38 7.94 -3.60 0.62
N ASP A 39 9.27 -3.66 0.58
CA ASP A 39 10.12 -3.55 1.77
C ASP A 39 10.28 -2.10 2.27
N ASP A 40 9.81 -1.12 1.50
CA ASP A 40 9.86 0.28 1.87
C ASP A 40 9.08 0.57 3.16
N ILE A 41 9.63 1.49 3.96
CA ILE A 41 9.02 1.97 5.20
C ILE A 41 8.80 3.48 5.11
N PHE A 42 7.71 3.94 5.72
CA PHE A 42 7.31 5.34 5.70
C PHE A 42 7.10 5.87 7.11
N TYR A 43 7.41 7.15 7.31
CA TYR A 43 7.19 7.83 8.59
C TYR A 43 5.76 8.38 8.75
N THR A 44 4.98 8.45 7.66
CA THR A 44 3.58 8.88 7.67
C THR A 44 2.73 7.98 6.78
N SER A 45 1.43 7.88 7.10
CA SER A 45 0.46 7.15 6.28
C SER A 45 0.30 7.75 4.87
N GLU A 46 0.41 9.06 4.76
CA GLU A 46 0.27 9.82 3.52
C GLU A 46 1.43 9.54 2.55
N ALA A 47 2.65 9.39 3.08
CA ALA A 47 3.80 8.99 2.27
C ALA A 47 3.62 7.56 1.73
N ALA A 48 3.20 6.62 2.57
CA ALA A 48 2.89 5.26 2.13
C ALA A 48 1.79 5.22 1.06
N GLU A 49 0.73 6.02 1.23
CA GLU A 49 -0.34 6.12 0.24
C GLU A 49 0.17 6.66 -1.11
N ARG A 50 0.96 7.73 -1.08
CA ARG A 50 1.47 8.39 -2.29
C ARG A 50 2.33 7.43 -3.10
N GLU A 51 3.30 6.78 -2.48
CA GLU A 51 4.17 5.82 -3.16
C GLU A 51 3.39 4.61 -3.70
N GLY A 52 2.43 4.08 -2.94
CA GLY A 52 1.60 2.98 -3.42
C GLY A 52 0.71 3.34 -4.62
N ARG A 53 0.23 4.60 -4.69
CA ARG A 53 -0.48 5.12 -5.88
C ARG A 53 0.45 5.26 -7.07
N GLU A 54 1.67 5.77 -6.86
CA GLU A 54 2.67 5.90 -7.91
C GLU A 54 3.04 4.52 -8.48
N ALA A 55 3.26 3.53 -7.61
CA ALA A 55 3.53 2.15 -8.00
C ALA A 55 2.43 1.57 -8.92
N ILE A 56 1.15 1.69 -8.52
CA ILE A 56 0.02 1.22 -9.34
C ILE A 56 -0.02 1.91 -10.71
N ASN A 57 0.22 3.22 -10.74
CA ASN A 57 0.21 3.99 -11.99
C ASN A 57 1.34 3.58 -12.94
N THR A 58 2.53 3.24 -12.41
CA THR A 58 3.67 2.79 -13.23
C THR A 58 3.40 1.46 -13.93
N VAL A 59 2.76 0.50 -13.26
CA VAL A 59 2.42 -0.80 -13.88
C VAL A 59 1.17 -0.76 -14.76
N SER A 60 0.32 0.24 -14.60
CA SER A 60 -0.93 0.39 -15.38
C SER A 60 -0.77 1.21 -16.66
N SER A 61 0.44 1.75 -16.92
CA SER A 61 0.77 2.55 -18.11
C SER A 61 1.33 1.69 -19.24
#